data_AF-A0A6A0IL40-F1
#
_entry.id   AF-A0A6A0IL40-F1
#
_cell.length_a   1.000
_cell.length_b   1.000
_cell.length_c   1.000
_cell.angle_alpha   90.00
_cell.angle_beta   90.00
_cell.angle_gamma   90.00
#
_symmetry.space_group_name_H-M   'P 1'
#
loop_
_entity.id
_entity.type
_entity.pdbx_description
1 polymer ?
#
loop_
_entity_poly.entity_id
_entity_poly.type
_entity_poly.pdbx_seq_one_letter_code
_entity_poly.pdbx_strand_id
1 'polypeptide(L)'
;MGIFERPGSGSGGVDRRQLDELRRRVREAPQDVAAALAAASALAAAGERREAVAVLNRAGSALQKAGKGVEAIAVYRKVDDVDPKGEVTSAFLTRLELKKLLAAASRGLPSSGPAGPHAPAAPEPPPDPGLEVVRAARRAKKERVQAAAATIPFLKDVPPFLLELVLEKVHLREIGPGEVLFREGDAGASLVFVAAGELAAASRGPSGEPVPLGRLGPGSVLGEISFLSGVPRTATLTATEPCELLELERGAVDAILRKNRGLAGALTVLYRERVLDGVLARSVLFAGLPREERDLFASRFAPVEARPGEEVVVQGRTDDAIYLLRRGQVRVSVERGGKEVGLALLSPPEIFGDWAALRGTARTATVTAVTPVELLRLSRADLRELLERNPPVRSALEEVQLQRFVATAEALGGG
;
A
#
# COMPACT_ATOMS: atom_id res chain seq x y z
N MET A 1 60.00 -12.62 -31.22
CA MET A 1 59.12 -13.68 -30.71
C MET A 1 58.07 -12.98 -29.84
N GLY A 2 56.85 -12.72 -30.29
CA GLY A 2 55.76 -13.69 -30.51
C GLY A 2 55.25 -14.18 -29.14
N ILE A 3 53.97 -14.19 -28.76
CA ILE A 3 52.70 -14.24 -29.48
C ILE A 3 51.62 -13.85 -28.43
N PHE A 4 50.77 -12.87 -28.71
CA PHE A 4 49.36 -12.83 -28.27
C PHE A 4 48.67 -11.74 -29.08
N GLU A 5 48.29 -12.10 -30.30
CA GLU A 5 47.31 -11.36 -31.07
C GLU A 5 46.01 -11.29 -30.26
N ARG A 6 45.59 -10.07 -29.92
CA ARG A 6 44.22 -9.85 -29.47
C ARG A 6 43.31 -10.05 -30.68
N PRO A 7 42.25 -10.86 -30.57
CA PRO A 7 41.27 -10.97 -31.64
C PRO A 7 40.65 -9.60 -31.84
N GLY A 8 40.62 -9.14 -33.10
CA GLY A 8 40.02 -7.88 -33.47
C GLY A 8 38.63 -7.76 -32.86
N SER A 9 38.48 -6.84 -31.90
CA SER A 9 37.19 -6.32 -31.53
C SER A 9 36.70 -5.52 -32.73
N GLY A 10 36.04 -6.20 -33.67
CA GLY A 10 35.11 -5.58 -34.58
C GLY A 10 34.01 -4.95 -33.75
N SER A 11 34.29 -3.80 -33.14
CA SER A 11 33.29 -2.96 -32.55
C SER A 11 32.46 -2.47 -33.72
N GLY A 12 31.31 -3.12 -33.94
CA GLY A 12 30.20 -2.59 -34.72
C GLY A 12 29.68 -1.33 -34.03
N GLY A 13 30.52 -0.29 -33.99
CA GLY A 13 30.15 1.04 -33.59
C GLY A 13 29.12 1.49 -34.59
N VAL A 14 27.87 1.60 -34.13
CA VAL A 14 26.76 2.14 -34.90
C VAL A 14 27.25 3.42 -35.58
N ASP A 15 27.27 3.44 -36.91
CA ASP A 15 27.67 4.62 -37.67
C ASP A 15 26.74 5.77 -37.30
N ARG A 16 27.26 6.72 -36.50
CA ARG A 16 26.49 7.82 -35.94
C ARG A 16 25.83 8.66 -37.04
N ARG A 17 26.48 8.79 -38.20
CA ARG A 17 25.90 9.50 -39.36
C ARG A 17 24.70 8.76 -39.92
N GLN A 18 24.75 7.43 -39.95
CA GLN A 18 23.65 6.58 -40.41
C GLN A 18 22.46 6.60 -39.43
N LEU A 19 22.72 6.59 -38.12
CA LEU A 19 21.66 6.70 -37.11
C LEU A 19 20.97 8.07 -37.15
N ASP A 20 21.72 9.15 -37.33
CA ASP A 20 21.15 10.50 -37.40
C ASP A 20 20.30 10.70 -38.67
N GLU A 21 20.71 10.10 -39.80
CA GLU A 21 19.90 10.05 -41.02
C GLU A 21 18.59 9.29 -40.81
N LEU A 22 18.65 8.10 -40.18
CA LEU A 22 17.46 7.32 -39.85
C LEU A 22 16.53 8.07 -38.90
N ARG A 23 17.07 8.77 -37.90
CA ARG A 23 16.30 9.63 -36.99
C ARG A 23 15.62 10.78 -37.74
N ARG A 24 16.30 11.40 -38.71
CA ARG A 24 15.71 12.45 -39.55
C ARG A 24 14.53 11.91 -40.36
N ARG A 25 14.73 10.78 -41.03
CA ARG A 25 13.67 10.12 -41.82
C ARG A 25 12.45 9.73 -40.99
N VAL A 26 12.64 9.20 -39.78
CA VAL A 26 11.51 8.87 -38.88
C VAL A 26 10.76 10.13 -38.41
N ARG A 27 11.45 11.27 -38.25
CA ARG A 27 10.80 12.54 -37.89
C ARG A 27 10.00 13.14 -39.05
N GLU A 28 10.57 13.10 -40.26
CA GLU A 28 9.96 13.68 -41.47
C GLU A 28 8.84 12.79 -42.04
N ALA A 29 9.01 11.47 -41.97
CA ALA A 29 8.05 10.47 -42.41
C ALA A 29 7.80 9.41 -41.32
N PRO A 30 6.97 9.71 -40.30
CA PRO A 30 6.70 8.79 -39.19
C PRO A 30 6.06 7.45 -39.59
N GLN A 31 5.55 7.33 -40.82
CA GLN A 31 5.00 6.09 -41.38
C GLN A 31 6.05 5.22 -42.11
N ASP A 32 7.31 5.65 -42.19
CA ASP A 32 8.40 4.87 -42.78
C ASP A 32 8.82 3.73 -41.83
N VAL A 33 8.17 2.58 -42.01
CA VAL A 33 8.37 1.35 -41.22
C VAL A 33 9.83 0.90 -41.26
N ALA A 34 10.45 0.96 -42.45
CA ALA A 34 11.83 0.52 -42.64
C ALA A 34 12.81 1.40 -41.87
N ALA A 35 12.64 2.73 -41.93
CA ALA A 35 13.45 3.65 -41.17
C ALA A 35 13.24 3.49 -39.65
N ALA A 36 12.00 3.28 -39.21
CA ALA A 36 11.67 3.08 -37.79
C ALA A 36 12.29 1.80 -37.20
N LEU A 37 12.20 0.68 -37.92
CA LEU A 37 12.79 -0.59 -37.48
C LEU A 37 14.33 -0.56 -37.50
N ALA A 38 14.93 0.08 -38.51
CA ALA A 38 16.38 0.24 -38.61
C ALA A 38 16.92 1.16 -37.50
N ALA A 39 16.27 2.29 -37.24
CA ALA A 39 16.63 3.20 -36.15
C ALA A 39 16.53 2.52 -34.78
N ALA A 40 15.44 1.79 -34.53
CA ALA A 40 15.25 1.09 -33.26
C ALA A 40 16.28 -0.03 -33.03
N SER A 41 16.64 -0.76 -34.09
CA SER A 41 17.66 -1.83 -34.00
C SER A 41 19.06 -1.24 -33.74
N ALA A 42 19.39 -0.13 -34.38
CA ALA A 42 20.65 0.59 -34.15
C ALA A 42 20.73 1.16 -32.72
N LEU A 43 19.64 1.76 -32.20
CA LEU A 43 19.56 2.27 -30.83
C LEU A 43 19.65 1.14 -29.79
N ALA A 44 18.99 0.01 -30.03
CA ALA A 44 19.05 -1.16 -29.16
C ALA A 44 20.48 -1.74 -29.10
N ALA A 45 21.17 -1.84 -30.25
CA ALA A 45 22.57 -2.26 -30.32
C ALA A 45 23.52 -1.30 -29.58
N ALA A 46 23.17 -0.01 -29.49
CA ALA A 46 23.89 0.98 -28.72
C ALA A 46 23.52 1.01 -27.21
N GLY A 47 22.61 0.14 -26.75
CA GLY A 47 22.13 0.10 -25.35
C GLY A 47 21.04 1.11 -25.01
N GLU A 48 20.60 1.94 -25.95
CA GLU A 48 19.60 3.00 -25.78
C GLU A 48 18.16 2.45 -25.89
N ARG A 49 17.83 1.46 -25.06
CA ARG A 49 16.54 0.73 -25.10
C ARG A 49 15.33 1.67 -25.00
N ARG A 50 15.40 2.71 -24.17
CA ARG A 50 14.28 3.67 -23.99
C ARG A 50 14.00 4.46 -25.26
N GLU A 51 15.05 4.90 -25.95
CA GLU A 51 14.90 5.69 -27.17
C GLU A 51 14.43 4.81 -28.35
N ALA A 52 14.93 3.58 -28.43
CA ALA A 52 14.46 2.58 -29.39
C ALA A 52 12.94 2.33 -29.28
N VAL A 53 12.43 2.13 -28.06
CA VAL A 53 10.99 1.96 -27.81
C VAL A 53 10.20 3.23 -28.15
N ALA A 54 10.76 4.42 -27.89
CA ALA A 54 10.10 5.69 -28.23
C ALA A 54 9.99 5.94 -29.75
N VAL A 55 10.95 5.46 -30.54
CA VAL A 55 10.90 5.48 -32.00
C VAL A 55 9.79 4.55 -32.51
N LEU A 56 9.76 3.30 -32.04
CA LEU A 56 8.74 2.32 -32.43
C LEU A 56 7.33 2.77 -32.06
N ASN A 57 7.15 3.39 -30.88
CA ASN A 57 5.85 3.91 -30.46
C ASN A 57 5.32 5.05 -31.31
N ARG A 58 6.19 5.99 -31.69
CA ARG A 58 5.81 7.09 -32.59
C ARG A 58 5.41 6.57 -33.96
N ALA A 59 6.20 5.66 -34.53
CA ALA A 59 5.92 5.09 -35.84
C ALA A 59 4.65 4.23 -35.84
N GLY A 60 4.47 3.35 -34.85
CA GLY A 60 3.27 2.52 -34.72
C GLY A 60 2.00 3.35 -34.53
N SER A 61 2.05 4.44 -33.75
CA SER A 61 0.91 5.35 -33.59
C SER A 61 0.58 6.10 -34.88
N ALA A 62 1.59 6.54 -35.64
CA ALA A 62 1.40 7.20 -36.93
C ALA A 62 0.77 6.25 -37.97
N LEU A 63 1.19 4.99 -38.00
CA LEU A 63 0.64 3.95 -38.89
C LEU A 63 -0.82 3.61 -38.55
N GLN A 64 -1.15 3.49 -37.26
CA GLN A 64 -2.54 3.30 -36.82
C GLN A 64 -3.43 4.47 -37.27
N LYS A 65 -2.99 5.71 -37.09
CA LYS A 65 -3.73 6.90 -37.53
C LYS A 65 -3.93 6.95 -39.05
N ALA A 66 -3.04 6.33 -39.82
CA ALA A 66 -3.15 6.20 -41.26
C ALA A 66 -3.95 4.96 -41.72
N GLY A 67 -4.52 4.18 -40.81
CA GLY A 67 -5.25 2.94 -41.13
C GLY A 67 -4.35 1.75 -41.52
N LYS A 68 -3.03 1.89 -41.37
CA LYS A 68 -2.01 0.88 -41.73
C LYS A 68 -1.77 -0.10 -40.57
N GLY A 69 -2.80 -0.87 -40.22
CA GLY A 69 -2.81 -1.73 -39.05
C GLY A 69 -1.80 -2.90 -39.09
N VAL A 70 -1.58 -3.48 -40.27
CA VAL A 70 -0.64 -4.61 -40.46
C VAL A 70 0.80 -4.14 -40.26
N GLU A 71 1.13 -2.96 -40.78
CA GLU A 71 2.42 -2.32 -40.62
C GLU A 71 2.65 -1.87 -39.17
N ALA A 72 1.61 -1.37 -38.49
CA ALA A 72 1.69 -1.05 -37.06
C ALA A 72 1.97 -2.29 -36.20
N ILE A 73 1.41 -3.45 -36.54
CA ILE A 73 1.73 -4.73 -35.87
C ILE A 73 3.20 -5.08 -36.02
N ALA A 74 3.77 -4.93 -37.23
CA ALA A 74 5.19 -5.21 -37.48
C ALA A 74 6.12 -4.32 -36.64
N VAL A 75 5.79 -3.03 -36.52
CA VAL A 75 6.55 -2.08 -35.69
C VAL A 75 6.44 -2.41 -34.20
N TYR A 76 5.24 -2.71 -33.71
CA TYR A 76 5.04 -2.99 -32.28
C TYR A 76 5.58 -4.34 -31.83
N ARG A 77 5.62 -5.36 -32.69
CA ARG A 77 6.31 -6.63 -32.39
C ARG A 77 7.79 -6.40 -32.09
N LYS A 78 8.43 -5.42 -32.75
CA LYS A 78 9.84 -5.11 -32.51
C LYS A 78 10.12 -4.59 -31.10
N VAL A 79 9.11 -4.07 -30.38
CA VAL A 79 9.27 -3.63 -28.98
C VAL A 79 9.56 -4.82 -28.06
N ASP A 80 9.04 -6.01 -28.37
CA ASP A 80 9.33 -7.21 -27.58
C ASP A 80 10.77 -7.69 -27.73
N ASP A 81 11.39 -7.49 -28.90
CA ASP A 81 12.82 -7.75 -29.10
C ASP A 81 13.71 -6.78 -28.32
N VAL A 82 13.29 -5.51 -28.21
CA VAL A 82 14.08 -4.42 -27.62
C VAL A 82 13.98 -4.38 -26.09
N ASP A 83 12.81 -4.71 -25.53
CA ASP A 83 12.57 -4.74 -24.08
C ASP A 83 11.75 -5.97 -23.65
N PRO A 84 12.30 -7.20 -23.71
CA PRO A 84 11.55 -8.43 -23.45
C PRO A 84 10.87 -8.46 -22.08
N LYS A 85 11.48 -7.82 -21.07
CA LYS A 85 10.97 -7.77 -19.68
C LYS A 85 9.97 -6.64 -19.44
N GLY A 86 9.83 -5.67 -20.36
CA GLY A 86 8.91 -4.54 -20.20
C GLY A 86 9.31 -3.57 -19.10
N GLU A 87 10.62 -3.42 -18.87
CA GLU A 87 11.17 -2.53 -17.83
C GLU A 87 10.93 -1.05 -18.19
N VAL A 88 10.73 -0.74 -19.47
CA VAL A 88 10.38 0.60 -19.95
C VAL A 88 8.85 0.75 -19.96
N THR A 89 8.33 1.68 -19.17
CA THR A 89 6.87 1.91 -19.01
C THR A 89 6.11 2.08 -20.34
N SER A 90 6.77 2.65 -21.36
CA SER A 90 6.16 2.84 -22.69
C SER A 90 6.03 1.54 -23.50
N ALA A 91 6.81 0.49 -23.21
CA ALA A 91 6.73 -0.81 -23.89
C ALA A 91 5.45 -1.59 -23.50
N PHE A 92 4.97 -1.41 -22.27
CA PHE A 92 3.71 -1.99 -21.81
C PHE A 92 2.50 -1.48 -22.62
N LEU A 93 2.45 -0.18 -22.89
CA LEU A 93 1.38 0.43 -23.71
C LEU A 93 1.43 -0.09 -25.15
N THR A 94 2.63 -0.25 -25.69
CA THR A 94 2.85 -0.87 -27.00
C THR A 94 2.29 -2.28 -27.07
N ARG A 95 2.55 -3.11 -26.06
CA ARG A 95 2.05 -4.49 -25.99
C ARG A 95 0.53 -4.55 -25.92
N LEU A 96 -0.08 -3.62 -25.20
CA LEU A 96 -1.53 -3.52 -25.12
C LEU A 96 -2.13 -3.16 -26.48
N GLU A 97 -1.52 -2.21 -27.20
CA GLU A 97 -1.94 -1.85 -28.55
C GLU A 97 -1.70 -2.96 -29.57
N LEU A 98 -0.57 -3.66 -29.48
CA LEU A 98 -0.30 -4.85 -30.30
C LEU A 98 -1.34 -5.94 -30.06
N LYS A 99 -1.72 -6.21 -28.80
CA LYS A 99 -2.75 -7.19 -28.46
C LYS A 99 -4.12 -6.81 -29.03
N LYS A 100 -4.48 -5.52 -29.00
CA LYS A 100 -5.71 -5.01 -29.63
C LYS A 100 -5.69 -5.19 -31.15
N LEU A 101 -4.58 -4.80 -31.80
CA LEU A 101 -4.42 -4.91 -33.25
C LEU A 101 -4.41 -6.37 -33.73
N LEU A 102 -3.72 -7.27 -33.03
CA LEU A 102 -3.72 -8.70 -33.34
C LEU A 102 -5.11 -9.31 -33.17
N ALA A 103 -5.85 -8.91 -32.13
CA ALA A 103 -7.22 -9.34 -31.91
C ALA A 103 -8.22 -8.77 -32.93
N ALA A 104 -7.89 -7.66 -33.60
CA ALA A 104 -8.67 -7.11 -34.70
C ALA A 104 -8.32 -7.80 -36.03
N ALA A 105 -7.03 -8.07 -36.29
CA ALA A 105 -6.56 -8.78 -37.46
C ALA A 105 -7.02 -10.24 -37.51
N SER A 106 -7.15 -10.92 -36.36
CA SER A 106 -7.71 -12.27 -36.28
C SER A 106 -9.24 -12.33 -36.48
N ARG A 107 -9.93 -11.19 -36.52
CA ARG A 107 -11.38 -11.09 -36.77
C ARG A 107 -11.75 -10.77 -38.22
N GLY A 108 -10.79 -10.62 -39.14
CA GLY A 108 -11.12 -10.38 -40.54
C GLY A 108 -9.95 -10.45 -41.52
N LEU A 109 -9.98 -11.45 -42.39
CA LEU A 109 -9.44 -11.42 -43.75
C LEU A 109 -10.35 -12.27 -44.66
N PRO A 110 -11.26 -11.67 -45.43
CA PRO A 110 -11.52 -12.11 -46.79
C PRO A 110 -10.47 -11.50 -47.72
N SER A 111 -9.96 -12.32 -48.64
CA SER A 111 -9.06 -11.92 -49.72
C SER A 111 -9.73 -10.91 -50.66
N SER A 112 -9.20 -9.71 -50.79
CA SER A 112 -9.66 -8.71 -51.75
C SER A 112 -9.00 -8.94 -53.13
N GLY A 113 -9.71 -9.62 -54.02
CA GLY A 113 -9.61 -9.36 -55.47
C GLY A 113 -10.45 -8.12 -55.81
N PRO A 114 -10.15 -7.38 -56.89
CA PRO A 114 -10.83 -6.11 -57.18
C PRO A 114 -12.20 -6.40 -57.78
N ALA A 115 -13.29 -5.98 -57.11
CA ALA A 115 -14.63 -6.10 -57.68
C ALA A 115 -15.53 -4.93 -57.25
N GLY A 116 -15.72 -4.00 -58.20
CA GLY A 116 -17.01 -3.39 -58.56
C GLY A 116 -17.72 -2.45 -57.58
N PRO A 117 -18.53 -1.49 -58.09
CA PRO A 117 -19.25 -0.55 -57.25
C PRO A 117 -20.47 -1.18 -56.56
N HIS A 118 -20.55 -0.94 -55.25
CA HIS A 118 -21.70 -1.06 -54.32
C HIS A 118 -22.78 -2.12 -54.56
N ALA A 119 -22.71 -3.19 -53.76
CA ALA A 119 -23.89 -3.91 -53.27
C ALA A 119 -24.22 -3.44 -51.83
N PRO A 120 -25.49 -3.39 -51.42
CA PRO A 120 -25.89 -2.95 -50.09
C PRO A 120 -25.34 -3.92 -49.03
N ALA A 121 -24.90 -3.36 -47.89
CA ALA A 121 -24.36 -4.13 -46.78
C ALA A 121 -25.36 -5.22 -46.37
N ALA A 122 -24.91 -6.47 -46.37
CA ALA A 122 -25.67 -7.57 -45.78
C ALA A 122 -25.97 -7.23 -44.31
N PRO A 123 -27.15 -7.58 -43.78
CA PRO A 123 -27.48 -7.35 -42.38
C PRO A 123 -26.42 -7.98 -41.49
N GLU A 124 -25.90 -7.22 -40.53
CA GLU A 124 -24.96 -7.73 -39.53
C GLU A 124 -25.54 -9.00 -38.91
N PRO A 125 -24.75 -10.09 -38.81
CA PRO A 125 -25.21 -11.29 -38.15
C PRO A 125 -25.68 -10.94 -36.73
N PRO A 126 -26.80 -11.50 -36.25
CA PRO A 126 -27.33 -11.18 -34.94
C PRO A 126 -26.24 -11.42 -33.88
N PRO A 127 -26.10 -10.52 -32.90
CA PRO A 127 -25.05 -10.62 -31.89
C PRO A 127 -25.17 -11.96 -31.15
N ASP A 128 -24.04 -12.62 -30.95
CA ASP A 128 -23.95 -13.88 -30.20
C ASP A 128 -24.56 -13.66 -28.79
N PRO A 129 -25.67 -14.34 -28.45
CA PRO A 129 -26.37 -14.15 -27.18
C PRO A 129 -25.45 -14.36 -25.98
N GLY A 130 -24.49 -15.28 -26.06
CA GLY A 130 -23.53 -15.53 -24.98
C GLY A 130 -22.57 -14.37 -24.75
N LEU A 131 -22.17 -13.68 -25.82
CA LEU A 131 -21.25 -12.55 -25.75
C LEU A 131 -21.94 -11.27 -25.24
N GLU A 132 -23.22 -11.08 -25.53
CA GLU A 132 -24.01 -9.98 -24.99
C GLU A 132 -24.26 -10.13 -23.49
N VAL A 133 -24.62 -11.33 -23.03
CA VAL A 133 -24.83 -11.60 -21.60
C VAL A 133 -23.55 -11.30 -20.79
N VAL A 134 -22.38 -11.73 -21.29
CA VAL A 134 -21.09 -11.43 -20.63
C VAL A 134 -20.77 -9.94 -20.64
N ARG A 135 -21.03 -9.22 -21.74
CA ARG A 135 -20.83 -7.77 -21.83
C ARG A 135 -21.77 -7.01 -20.91
N ALA A 136 -23.02 -7.42 -20.81
CA ALA A 136 -24.02 -6.84 -19.93
C ALA A 136 -23.65 -7.04 -18.46
N ALA A 137 -23.25 -8.25 -18.06
CA ALA A 137 -22.78 -8.54 -16.71
C ALA A 137 -21.55 -7.71 -16.33
N ARG A 138 -20.58 -7.58 -17.25
CA ARG A 138 -19.39 -6.74 -17.03
C ARG A 138 -19.73 -5.26 -16.90
N ARG A 139 -20.70 -4.76 -17.68
CA ARG A 139 -21.20 -3.38 -17.58
C ARG A 139 -21.90 -3.16 -16.23
N ALA A 140 -22.78 -4.06 -15.81
CA ALA A 140 -23.46 -3.98 -14.52
C ALA A 140 -22.46 -3.99 -13.35
N LYS A 141 -21.45 -4.87 -13.40
CA LYS A 141 -20.36 -4.89 -12.41
C LYS A 141 -19.60 -3.55 -12.38
N LYS A 142 -19.25 -3.01 -13.56
CA LYS A 142 -18.58 -1.72 -13.68
C LYS A 142 -19.39 -0.59 -13.02
N GLU A 143 -20.68 -0.52 -13.31
CA GLU A 143 -21.57 0.51 -12.75
C GLU A 143 -21.66 0.40 -11.23
N ARG A 144 -21.84 -0.82 -10.69
CA ARG A 144 -21.86 -1.04 -9.23
C ARG A 144 -20.53 -0.69 -8.55
N VAL A 145 -19.40 -1.08 -9.15
CA VAL A 145 -18.06 -0.73 -8.63
C VAL A 145 -17.83 0.77 -8.64
N GLN A 146 -18.25 1.46 -9.69
CA GLN A 146 -18.12 2.92 -9.78
C GLN A 146 -19.01 3.63 -8.76
N ALA A 147 -20.25 3.16 -8.58
CA ALA A 147 -21.16 3.69 -7.57
C ALA A 147 -20.58 3.52 -6.14
N ALA A 148 -20.12 2.31 -5.80
CA ALA A 148 -19.49 2.04 -4.51
C ALA A 148 -18.20 2.87 -4.31
N ALA A 149 -17.33 2.94 -5.32
CA ALA A 149 -16.10 3.74 -5.22
C ALA A 149 -16.38 5.25 -5.02
N ALA A 150 -17.48 5.75 -5.57
CA ALA A 150 -17.85 7.16 -5.43
C ALA A 150 -18.29 7.55 -4.01
N THR A 151 -18.81 6.61 -3.22
CA THR A 151 -19.18 6.85 -1.81
C THR A 151 -17.98 6.80 -0.87
N ILE A 152 -16.84 6.28 -1.33
CA ILE A 152 -15.64 6.08 -0.51
C ILE A 152 -14.71 7.30 -0.69
N PRO A 153 -14.53 8.14 0.36
CA PRO A 153 -13.68 9.33 0.26
C PRO A 153 -12.25 9.02 -0.18
N PHE A 154 -11.79 7.81 0.15
CA PHE A 154 -10.48 7.29 -0.16
C PHE A 154 -10.27 6.93 -1.64
N LEU A 155 -11.35 6.65 -2.37
CA LEU A 155 -11.34 6.29 -3.79
C LEU A 155 -11.84 7.41 -4.70
N LYS A 156 -12.35 8.52 -4.15
CA LYS A 156 -12.85 9.66 -4.93
C LYS A 156 -11.84 10.21 -5.94
N ASP A 157 -10.56 10.20 -5.57
CA ASP A 157 -9.45 10.73 -6.38
C ASP A 157 -8.81 9.65 -7.26
N VAL A 158 -9.38 8.43 -7.29
CA VAL A 158 -8.95 7.36 -8.19
C VAL A 158 -9.69 7.52 -9.52
N PRO A 159 -9.00 7.81 -10.63
CA PRO A 159 -9.64 7.93 -11.93
C PRO A 159 -10.46 6.68 -12.28
N PRO A 160 -11.69 6.80 -12.82
CA PRO A 160 -12.56 5.66 -13.12
C PRO A 160 -11.92 4.60 -14.02
N PHE A 161 -11.04 5.01 -14.93
CA PHE A 161 -10.33 4.09 -15.83
C PHE A 161 -9.33 3.18 -15.08
N LEU A 162 -8.83 3.58 -13.90
CA LEU A 162 -7.96 2.73 -13.08
C LEU A 162 -8.75 1.59 -12.43
N LEU A 163 -9.95 1.87 -11.95
CA LEU A 163 -10.86 0.83 -11.42
C LEU A 163 -11.30 -0.11 -12.55
N GLU A 164 -11.57 0.42 -13.75
CA GLU A 164 -11.90 -0.39 -14.92
C GLU A 164 -10.75 -1.31 -15.36
N LEU A 165 -9.50 -0.84 -15.26
CA LEU A 165 -8.31 -1.65 -15.56
C LEU A 165 -8.21 -2.89 -14.67
N VAL A 166 -8.70 -2.81 -13.42
CA VAL A 166 -8.62 -3.88 -12.44
C VAL A 166 -9.97 -4.51 -12.12
N LEU A 167 -11.02 -4.24 -12.91
CA LEU A 167 -12.41 -4.63 -12.62
C LEU A 167 -12.58 -6.12 -12.33
N GLU A 168 -11.81 -6.99 -13.01
CA GLU A 168 -11.86 -8.44 -12.80
C GLU A 168 -11.31 -8.87 -11.42
N LYS A 169 -10.44 -8.06 -10.82
CA LYS A 169 -9.81 -8.27 -9.50
C LYS A 169 -10.49 -7.48 -8.37
N VAL A 170 -11.62 -6.86 -8.70
CA VAL A 170 -12.49 -6.15 -7.76
C VAL A 170 -13.69 -7.04 -7.49
N HIS A 171 -13.98 -7.31 -6.23
CA HIS A 171 -15.08 -8.15 -5.79
C HIS A 171 -16.07 -7.30 -5.00
N LEU A 172 -17.35 -7.39 -5.38
CA LEU A 172 -18.44 -6.83 -4.57
C LEU A 172 -18.90 -7.93 -3.62
N ARG A 173 -18.90 -7.65 -2.32
CA ARG A 173 -19.34 -8.58 -1.29
C ARG A 173 -20.48 -7.96 -0.51
N GLU A 174 -21.47 -8.79 -0.24
CA GLU A 174 -22.60 -8.47 0.64
C GLU A 174 -22.51 -9.42 1.83
N ILE A 175 -22.57 -8.89 3.04
CA ILE A 175 -22.57 -9.69 4.26
C ILE A 175 -23.67 -9.21 5.21
N GLY A 176 -24.29 -10.14 5.93
CA GLY A 176 -25.37 -9.89 6.89
C GLY A 176 -24.90 -9.68 8.33
N PRO A 177 -25.79 -9.21 9.23
CA PRO A 177 -25.47 -9.06 10.65
C PRO A 177 -24.97 -10.37 11.27
N GLY A 178 -23.89 -10.29 12.05
CA GLY A 178 -23.23 -11.42 12.70
C GLY A 178 -22.23 -12.17 11.82
N GLU A 179 -22.20 -11.92 10.50
CA GLU A 179 -21.21 -12.54 9.61
C GLU A 179 -19.82 -11.93 9.81
N VAL A 180 -18.81 -12.79 9.82
CA VAL A 180 -17.41 -12.41 10.03
C VAL A 180 -16.74 -12.21 8.68
N LEU A 181 -16.26 -10.99 8.40
CA LEU A 181 -15.50 -10.68 7.20
C LEU A 181 -14.09 -11.26 7.27
N PHE A 182 -13.39 -11.03 8.40
CA PHE A 182 -12.04 -11.52 8.70
C PHE A 182 -11.98 -11.98 10.15
N ARG A 183 -11.19 -13.01 10.44
CA ARG A 183 -10.75 -13.32 11.81
C ARG A 183 -9.32 -12.86 12.01
N GLU A 184 -9.02 -12.40 13.22
CA GLU A 184 -7.64 -12.18 13.62
C GLU A 184 -6.80 -13.46 13.45
N GLY A 185 -5.62 -13.31 12.88
CA GLY A 185 -4.72 -14.40 12.52
C GLY A 185 -4.94 -14.97 11.11
N ASP A 186 -6.05 -14.65 10.44
CA ASP A 186 -6.29 -15.14 9.08
C ASP A 186 -5.19 -14.69 8.12
N ALA A 187 -4.79 -15.59 7.23
CA ALA A 187 -3.95 -15.25 6.10
C ALA A 187 -4.78 -14.50 5.05
N GLY A 188 -4.33 -13.31 4.65
CA GLY A 188 -5.04 -12.53 3.65
C GLY A 188 -4.47 -11.13 3.49
N ALA A 189 -4.38 -10.67 2.25
CA ALA A 189 -3.78 -9.39 1.90
C ALA A 189 -4.59 -8.63 0.84
N SER A 190 -5.93 -8.69 0.94
CA SER A 190 -6.82 -7.79 0.22
C SER A 190 -7.12 -6.54 1.05
N LEU A 191 -7.41 -5.43 0.35
CA LEU A 191 -8.02 -4.24 0.94
C LEU A 191 -9.52 -4.32 0.71
N VAL A 192 -10.31 -4.01 1.74
CA VAL A 192 -11.76 -3.94 1.62
C VAL A 192 -12.21 -2.53 1.97
N PHE A 193 -13.15 -1.99 1.20
CA PHE A 193 -13.75 -0.70 1.46
C PHE A 193 -15.22 -0.88 1.80
N VAL A 194 -15.69 -0.19 2.84
CA VAL A 194 -17.10 -0.23 3.25
C VAL A 194 -17.87 0.79 2.42
N ALA A 195 -18.79 0.33 1.57
CA ALA A 195 -19.66 1.20 0.78
C ALA A 195 -20.94 1.54 1.55
N ALA A 196 -21.50 0.56 2.27
CA ALA A 196 -22.66 0.68 3.14
C ALA A 196 -22.57 -0.31 4.31
N GLY A 197 -23.28 -0.02 5.40
CA GLY A 197 -23.31 -0.84 6.62
C GLY A 197 -22.21 -0.50 7.63
N GLU A 198 -22.13 -1.29 8.69
CA GLU A 198 -21.18 -1.12 9.79
C GLU A 198 -20.62 -2.47 10.25
N LEU A 199 -19.31 -2.51 10.54
CA LEU A 199 -18.63 -3.64 11.14
C LEU A 199 -18.07 -3.27 12.52
N ALA A 200 -18.22 -4.16 13.49
CA ALA A 200 -17.48 -4.11 14.74
C ALA A 200 -16.10 -4.76 14.58
N ALA A 201 -15.06 -4.09 15.04
CA ALA A 201 -13.69 -4.57 15.07
C ALA A 201 -13.28 -4.96 16.48
N ALA A 202 -12.68 -6.14 16.63
CA ALA A 202 -12.13 -6.61 17.90
C ALA A 202 -10.80 -7.34 17.68
N SER A 203 -9.88 -7.21 18.63
CA SER A 203 -8.66 -8.03 18.71
C SER A 203 -8.74 -8.98 19.91
N ARG A 204 -7.81 -9.92 20.02
CA ARG A 204 -7.66 -10.81 21.17
C ARG A 204 -6.70 -10.18 22.17
N GLY A 205 -7.15 -10.06 23.42
CA GLY A 205 -6.34 -9.68 24.55
C GLY A 205 -5.41 -10.82 24.99
N PRO A 206 -4.53 -10.57 25.98
CA PRO A 206 -3.53 -11.54 26.44
C PRO A 206 -4.10 -12.87 26.93
N SER A 207 -5.32 -12.86 27.49
CA SER A 207 -6.03 -14.06 27.94
C SER A 207 -7.06 -14.59 26.92
N GLY A 208 -7.05 -14.05 25.69
CA GLY A 208 -7.92 -14.47 24.59
C GLY A 208 -9.31 -13.82 24.57
N GLU A 209 -9.59 -12.92 25.52
CA GLU A 209 -10.80 -12.11 25.56
C GLU A 209 -10.87 -11.11 24.39
N PRO A 210 -12.07 -10.79 23.86
CA PRO A 210 -12.21 -9.81 22.80
C PRO A 210 -11.99 -8.38 23.34
N VAL A 211 -11.00 -7.69 22.80
CA VAL A 211 -10.73 -6.26 23.03
C VAL A 211 -11.35 -5.46 21.89
N PRO A 212 -12.41 -4.67 22.14
CA PRO A 212 -13.07 -3.88 21.11
C PRO A 212 -12.16 -2.77 20.61
N LEU A 213 -11.95 -2.72 19.29
CA LEU A 213 -11.17 -1.67 18.64
C LEU A 213 -12.05 -0.52 18.16
N GLY A 214 -13.32 -0.78 17.85
CA GLY A 214 -14.30 0.23 17.48
C GLY A 214 -15.26 -0.25 16.39
N ARG A 215 -15.97 0.69 15.78
CA ARG A 215 -16.92 0.45 14.68
C ARG A 215 -16.40 1.08 13.38
N LEU A 216 -16.68 0.42 12.26
CA LEU A 216 -16.16 0.75 10.93
C LEU A 216 -17.33 0.83 9.96
N GLY A 217 -17.75 2.06 9.64
CA GLY A 217 -18.86 2.34 8.74
C GLY A 217 -18.43 2.76 7.32
N PRO A 218 -19.35 3.33 6.53
CA PRO A 218 -19.10 3.72 5.14
C PRO A 218 -17.87 4.63 4.98
N GLY A 219 -17.09 4.39 3.94
CA GLY A 219 -15.82 5.07 3.66
C GLY A 219 -14.60 4.48 4.37
N SER A 220 -14.79 3.55 5.33
CA SER A 220 -13.69 2.87 6.01
C SER A 220 -12.91 1.96 5.06
N VAL A 221 -11.58 1.96 5.20
CA VAL A 221 -10.69 0.96 4.58
C VAL A 221 -10.35 -0.10 5.63
N LEU A 222 -10.37 -1.36 5.23
CA LEU A 222 -10.15 -2.51 6.09
C LEU A 222 -9.00 -3.35 5.54
N GLY A 223 -8.21 -3.92 6.45
CA GLY A 223 -7.16 -4.87 6.09
C GLY A 223 -5.86 -4.23 5.60
N GLU A 224 -5.73 -2.91 5.74
CA GLU A 224 -4.58 -2.10 5.33
C GLU A 224 -3.31 -2.44 6.10
N ILE A 225 -3.43 -2.81 7.39
CA ILE A 225 -2.29 -3.28 8.19
C ILE A 225 -1.66 -4.52 7.55
N SER A 226 -2.44 -5.56 7.35
CA SER A 226 -1.98 -6.81 6.73
C SER A 226 -1.51 -6.59 5.30
N PHE A 227 -2.20 -5.73 4.55
CA PHE A 227 -1.83 -5.39 3.18
C PHE A 227 -0.42 -4.77 3.09
N LEU A 228 -0.13 -3.78 3.94
CA LEU A 228 1.12 -2.99 3.89
C LEU A 228 2.28 -3.65 4.62
N SER A 229 2.03 -4.28 5.77
CA SER A 229 3.08 -4.88 6.60
C SER A 229 3.35 -6.35 6.29
N GLY A 230 2.42 -7.04 5.62
CA GLY A 230 2.51 -8.47 5.32
C GLY A 230 2.20 -9.39 6.50
N VAL A 231 1.87 -8.85 7.68
CA VAL A 231 1.41 -9.65 8.83
C VAL A 231 -0.02 -10.18 8.59
N PRO A 232 -0.44 -11.25 9.28
CA PRO A 232 -1.83 -11.74 9.23
C PRO A 232 -2.87 -10.67 9.62
N ARG A 233 -4.16 -10.97 9.44
CA ARG A 233 -5.24 -10.07 9.90
C ARG A 233 -5.08 -9.77 11.40
N THR A 234 -5.05 -8.49 11.76
CA THR A 234 -4.76 -8.03 13.14
C THR A 234 -6.01 -7.84 13.99
N ALA A 235 -7.18 -8.05 13.41
CA ALA A 235 -8.46 -7.91 14.08
C ALA A 235 -9.50 -8.80 13.42
N THR A 236 -10.48 -9.22 14.21
CA THR A 236 -11.72 -9.83 13.75
C THR A 236 -12.71 -8.72 13.41
N LEU A 237 -13.33 -8.81 12.23
CA LEU A 237 -14.34 -7.87 11.77
C LEU A 237 -15.67 -8.58 11.57
N THR A 238 -16.70 -8.15 12.30
CA THR A 238 -18.03 -8.75 12.28
C THR A 238 -19.05 -7.70 11.88
N ALA A 239 -19.88 -7.98 10.88
CA ALA A 239 -20.96 -7.09 10.49
C ALA A 239 -21.98 -6.93 11.62
N THR A 240 -22.35 -5.69 11.94
CA THR A 240 -23.40 -5.40 12.93
C THR A 240 -24.74 -5.08 12.27
N GLU A 241 -24.71 -4.76 10.98
CA GLU A 241 -25.85 -4.55 10.10
C GLU A 241 -25.51 -5.07 8.68
N PRO A 242 -26.47 -5.16 7.74
CA PRO A 242 -26.14 -5.54 6.36
C PRO A 242 -25.09 -4.60 5.75
N CYS A 243 -24.01 -5.17 5.21
CA CYS A 243 -22.88 -4.42 4.66
C CYS A 243 -22.70 -4.68 3.17
N GLU A 244 -22.39 -3.61 2.43
CA GLU A 244 -21.90 -3.67 1.06
C GLU A 244 -20.42 -3.30 1.04
N LEU A 245 -19.60 -4.20 0.49
CA LEU A 245 -18.16 -4.15 0.57
C LEU A 245 -17.52 -4.24 -0.82
N LEU A 246 -16.49 -3.42 -1.03
CA LEU A 246 -15.67 -3.46 -2.22
C LEU A 246 -14.30 -4.04 -1.86
N GLU A 247 -14.04 -5.28 -2.24
CA GLU A 247 -12.78 -5.98 -1.97
C GLU A 247 -11.85 -5.90 -3.18
N LEU A 248 -10.63 -5.42 -2.96
CA LEU A 248 -9.57 -5.32 -3.96
C LEU A 248 -8.42 -6.25 -3.58
N GLU A 249 -8.09 -7.18 -4.48
CA GLU A 249 -6.93 -8.04 -4.34
C GLU A 249 -5.62 -7.27 -4.46
N ARG A 250 -4.52 -7.83 -3.92
CA ARG A 250 -3.19 -7.22 -3.99
C ARG A 250 -2.77 -6.76 -5.38
N GLY A 251 -2.96 -7.61 -6.39
CA GLY A 251 -2.62 -7.26 -7.76
C GLY A 251 -3.44 -6.08 -8.33
N ALA A 252 -4.67 -5.86 -7.84
CA ALA A 252 -5.51 -4.71 -8.21
C ALA A 252 -4.98 -3.44 -7.55
N VAL A 253 -4.78 -3.50 -6.23
CA VAL A 253 -4.29 -2.37 -5.43
C VAL A 253 -2.92 -1.91 -5.94
N ASP A 254 -1.98 -2.83 -6.16
CA ASP A 254 -0.64 -2.50 -6.65
C ASP A 254 -0.69 -1.79 -8.01
N ALA A 255 -1.61 -2.18 -8.89
CA ALA A 255 -1.80 -1.53 -10.18
C ALA A 255 -2.33 -0.09 -10.05
N ILE A 256 -3.20 0.16 -9.07
CA ILE A 256 -3.71 1.50 -8.77
C ILE A 256 -2.62 2.34 -8.10
N LEU A 257 -1.93 1.82 -7.07
CA LEU A 257 -0.90 2.55 -6.31
C LEU A 257 0.27 3.00 -7.18
N ARG A 258 0.67 2.20 -8.18
CA ARG A 258 1.71 2.62 -9.16
C ARG A 258 1.34 3.87 -9.94
N LYS A 259 0.04 4.16 -10.09
CA LYS A 259 -0.49 5.26 -10.89
C LYS A 259 -1.14 6.36 -10.06
N ASN A 260 -1.38 6.13 -8.76
CA ASN A 260 -1.97 7.08 -7.83
C ASN A 260 -1.15 7.15 -6.53
N ARG A 261 -0.21 8.10 -6.48
CA ARG A 261 0.63 8.33 -5.28
C ARG A 261 -0.16 8.87 -4.09
N GLY A 262 -1.26 9.57 -4.31
CA GLY A 262 -2.12 10.10 -3.24
C GLY A 262 -2.72 8.96 -2.41
N LEU A 263 -3.22 7.92 -3.09
CA LEU A 263 -3.77 6.72 -2.43
C LEU A 263 -2.72 6.02 -1.55
N ALA A 264 -1.46 5.92 -2.02
CA ALA A 264 -0.38 5.30 -1.25
C ALA A 264 -0.05 6.08 0.04
N GLY A 265 -0.01 7.41 -0.05
CA GLY A 265 0.20 8.28 1.10
C GLY A 265 -0.93 8.13 2.12
N ALA A 266 -2.18 8.16 1.65
CA ALA A 266 -3.34 8.01 2.51
C ALA A 266 -3.37 6.64 3.23
N LEU A 267 -2.99 5.54 2.55
CA LEU A 267 -2.94 4.21 3.19
C LEU A 267 -1.86 4.16 4.26
N THR A 268 -0.75 4.84 4.03
CA THR A 268 0.36 4.93 4.99
C THR A 268 -0.05 5.69 6.25
N VAL A 269 -0.80 6.78 6.11
CA VAL A 269 -1.34 7.54 7.24
C VAL A 269 -2.31 6.67 8.04
N LEU A 270 -3.30 6.07 7.34
CA LEU A 270 -4.29 5.20 7.99
C LEU A 270 -3.63 4.03 8.73
N TYR A 271 -2.65 3.37 8.11
CA TYR A 271 -1.87 2.31 8.75
C TYR A 271 -1.25 2.74 10.07
N ARG A 272 -0.62 3.92 10.10
CA ARG A 272 0.03 4.45 11.31
C ARG A 272 -1.00 4.73 12.40
N GLU A 273 -2.12 5.34 12.05
CA GLU A 273 -3.22 5.64 12.99
C GLU A 273 -3.80 4.35 13.57
N ARG A 274 -4.11 3.35 12.75
CA ARG A 274 -4.71 2.09 13.22
C ARG A 274 -3.78 1.22 14.03
N VAL A 275 -2.50 1.18 13.68
CA VAL A 275 -1.49 0.47 14.48
C VAL A 275 -1.39 1.12 15.86
N LEU A 276 -1.37 2.46 15.92
CA LEU A 276 -1.33 3.17 17.19
C LEU A 276 -2.61 2.94 18.00
N ASP A 277 -3.79 3.08 17.41
CA ASP A 277 -5.08 2.80 18.08
C ASP A 277 -5.12 1.37 18.64
N GLY A 278 -4.69 0.37 17.85
CA GLY A 278 -4.62 -1.01 18.34
C GLY A 278 -3.67 -1.18 19.53
N VAL A 279 -2.54 -0.47 19.54
CA VAL A 279 -1.61 -0.48 20.67
C VAL A 279 -2.22 0.22 21.91
N LEU A 280 -2.88 1.36 21.72
CA LEU A 280 -3.56 2.07 22.79
C LEU A 280 -4.71 1.24 23.37
N ALA A 281 -5.53 0.61 22.52
CA ALA A 281 -6.65 -0.23 22.94
C ALA A 281 -6.23 -1.44 23.78
N ARG A 282 -5.02 -1.99 23.56
CA ARG A 282 -4.45 -3.07 24.38
C ARG A 282 -3.67 -2.58 25.59
N SER A 283 -3.35 -1.30 25.63
CA SER A 283 -2.66 -0.71 26.77
C SER A 283 -3.61 -0.61 27.94
N VAL A 284 -3.13 -1.02 29.12
CA VAL A 284 -3.89 -0.86 30.36
C VAL A 284 -4.26 0.61 30.64
N LEU A 285 -3.46 1.55 30.15
CA LEU A 285 -3.72 3.00 30.29
C LEU A 285 -4.93 3.49 29.51
N PHE A 286 -5.21 2.90 28.34
CA PHE A 286 -6.15 3.46 27.38
C PHE A 286 -7.23 2.48 26.92
N ALA A 287 -7.19 1.22 27.37
CA ALA A 287 -8.16 0.19 27.02
C ALA A 287 -9.61 0.57 27.37
N GLY A 288 -9.81 1.33 28.45
CA GLY A 288 -11.13 1.80 28.88
C GLY A 288 -11.67 3.01 28.11
N LEU A 289 -10.89 3.62 27.20
CA LEU A 289 -11.32 4.79 26.46
C LEU A 289 -12.07 4.40 25.17
N PRO A 290 -13.13 5.16 24.80
CA PRO A 290 -13.71 5.09 23.47
C PRO A 290 -12.69 5.35 22.36
N ARG A 291 -12.95 4.84 21.15
CA ARG A 291 -12.02 4.98 20.01
C ARG A 291 -11.77 6.44 19.66
N GLU A 292 -12.81 7.26 19.66
CA GLU A 292 -12.75 8.68 19.34
C GLU A 292 -11.81 9.43 20.30
N GLU A 293 -11.82 9.02 21.56
CA GLU A 293 -10.92 9.56 22.56
C GLU A 293 -9.49 9.08 22.35
N ARG A 294 -9.28 7.78 22.10
CA ARG A 294 -7.94 7.25 21.77
C ARG A 294 -7.36 7.92 20.52
N ASP A 295 -8.18 8.19 19.50
CA ASP A 295 -7.78 8.92 18.29
C ASP A 295 -7.33 10.37 18.64
N LEU A 296 -8.07 11.07 19.51
CA LEU A 296 -7.67 12.39 20.01
C LEU A 296 -6.32 12.32 20.72
N PHE A 297 -6.08 11.31 21.56
CA PHE A 297 -4.80 11.17 22.27
C PHE A 297 -3.66 10.74 21.36
N ALA A 298 -3.92 9.83 20.42
CA ALA A 298 -2.99 9.44 19.37
C ALA A 298 -2.43 10.67 18.64
N SER A 299 -3.27 11.67 18.38
CA SER A 299 -2.86 12.91 17.71
C SER A 299 -1.92 13.81 18.53
N ARG A 300 -1.88 13.64 19.86
CA ARG A 300 -1.05 14.45 20.78
C ARG A 300 0.32 13.82 21.06
N PHE A 301 0.56 12.59 20.60
CA PHE A 301 1.86 11.95 20.75
C PHE A 301 2.90 12.59 19.83
N ALA A 302 4.03 12.97 20.40
CA ALA A 302 5.19 13.45 19.66
C ALA A 302 6.22 12.33 19.44
N PRO A 303 6.74 12.13 18.22
CA PRO A 303 7.80 11.16 17.99
C PRO A 303 9.09 11.59 18.68
N VAL A 304 9.78 10.63 19.31
CA VAL A 304 11.10 10.81 19.92
C VAL A 304 11.96 9.61 19.54
N GLU A 305 13.22 9.86 19.20
CA GLU A 305 14.20 8.80 18.94
C GLU A 305 15.28 8.85 20.03
N ALA A 306 15.83 7.69 20.39
CA ALA A 306 17.01 7.62 21.24
C ALA A 306 18.00 6.55 20.75
N ARG A 307 19.28 6.83 20.93
CA ARG A 307 20.38 5.95 20.55
C ARG A 307 20.73 4.97 21.68
N PRO A 308 21.37 3.82 21.38
CA PRO A 308 21.87 2.94 22.43
C PRO A 308 22.71 3.69 23.47
N GLY A 309 22.39 3.51 24.75
CA GLY A 309 23.03 4.16 25.89
C GLY A 309 22.40 5.49 26.30
N GLU A 310 21.50 6.08 25.51
CA GLU A 310 20.81 7.32 25.91
C GLU A 310 19.72 7.04 26.96
N GLU A 311 19.72 7.86 28.02
CA GLU A 311 18.70 7.84 29.07
C GLU A 311 17.47 8.62 28.61
N VAL A 312 16.36 7.90 28.45
CA VAL A 312 15.06 8.48 28.06
C VAL A 312 14.35 9.05 29.28
N VAL A 313 14.45 8.36 30.41
CA VAL A 313 13.93 8.75 31.71
C VAL A 313 15.06 8.59 32.72
N VAL A 314 15.19 9.52 33.66
CA VAL A 314 16.25 9.48 34.67
C VAL A 314 15.61 9.48 36.06
N GLN A 315 16.00 8.52 36.89
CA GLN A 315 15.54 8.43 38.28
C GLN A 315 15.72 9.76 39.03
N GLY A 316 14.76 10.09 39.89
CA GLY A 316 14.80 11.31 40.71
C GLY A 316 14.46 12.60 39.96
N ARG A 317 14.45 12.61 38.63
CA ARG A 317 13.96 13.77 37.86
C ARG A 317 12.44 13.89 37.97
N THR A 318 11.94 15.09 37.66
CA THR A 318 10.51 15.41 37.60
C THR A 318 10.07 15.70 36.17
N ASP A 319 10.76 15.12 35.18
CA ASP A 319 10.36 15.26 33.79
C ASP A 319 9.00 14.57 33.58
N ASP A 320 8.08 15.27 32.95
CA ASP A 320 6.65 15.01 33.07
C ASP A 320 6.07 14.52 31.73
N ALA A 321 6.35 13.25 31.41
CA ALA A 321 5.83 12.60 30.20
C ALA A 321 5.74 11.08 30.36
N ILE A 322 4.90 10.47 29.53
CA ILE A 322 4.85 9.03 29.32
C ILE A 322 5.36 8.71 27.91
N TYR A 323 5.87 7.50 27.74
CA TYR A 323 6.48 7.06 26.49
C TYR A 323 5.91 5.71 26.07
N LEU A 324 5.49 5.60 24.81
CA LEU A 324 5.16 4.35 24.15
C LEU A 324 6.34 3.91 23.29
N LEU A 325 6.89 2.73 23.58
CA LEU A 325 7.95 2.11 22.80
C LEU A 325 7.36 1.49 21.51
N ARG A 326 7.75 2.03 20.35
CA ARG A 326 7.34 1.52 19.03
C ARG A 326 8.33 0.54 18.43
N ARG A 327 9.62 0.77 18.64
CA ARG A 327 10.71 -0.05 18.11
C ARG A 327 11.93 0.02 19.02
N GLY A 328 12.71 -1.06 19.04
CA GLY A 328 13.94 -1.18 19.82
C GLY A 328 13.67 -1.77 21.20
N GLN A 329 14.63 -1.67 22.11
CA GLN A 329 14.52 -2.19 23.48
C GLN A 329 15.09 -1.16 24.46
N VAL A 330 14.45 -1.05 25.63
CA VAL A 330 14.92 -0.20 26.73
C VAL A 330 15.09 -1.01 28.00
N ARG A 331 16.08 -0.66 28.80
CA ARG A 331 16.32 -1.26 30.12
C ARG A 331 15.83 -0.30 31.19
N VAL A 332 15.11 -0.84 32.17
CA VAL A 332 14.71 -0.12 33.39
C VAL A 332 15.70 -0.48 34.50
N SER A 333 16.28 0.50 35.16
CA SER A 333 17.21 0.31 36.26
C SER A 333 16.98 1.31 37.39
N VAL A 334 17.45 0.99 38.58
CA VAL A 334 17.49 1.92 39.72
C VAL A 334 18.90 2.00 40.28
N GLU A 335 19.27 3.16 40.78
CA GLU A 335 20.49 3.33 41.54
C GLU A 335 20.24 3.07 43.03
N ARG A 336 21.00 2.14 43.61
CA ARG A 336 20.99 1.82 45.04
C ARG A 336 22.42 1.67 45.56
N GLY A 337 22.77 2.44 46.58
CA GLY A 337 24.10 2.37 47.21
C GLY A 337 25.27 2.64 46.23
N GLY A 338 25.06 3.49 45.23
CA GLY A 338 26.04 3.81 44.18
C GLY A 338 26.23 2.70 43.13
N LYS A 339 25.34 1.70 43.09
CA LYS A 339 25.32 0.67 42.05
C LYS A 339 24.00 0.71 41.28
N GLU A 340 24.10 0.54 39.97
CA GLU A 340 22.95 0.40 39.08
C GLU A 340 22.43 -1.04 39.13
N VAL A 341 21.14 -1.21 39.47
CA VAL A 341 20.46 -2.50 39.51
C VAL A 341 19.39 -2.52 38.43
N GLY A 342 19.53 -3.42 37.46
CA GLY A 342 18.54 -3.62 36.39
C GLY A 342 17.28 -4.32 36.91
N LEU A 343 16.11 -3.75 36.62
CA LEU A 343 14.82 -4.27 37.03
C LEU A 343 14.10 -5.02 35.90
N ALA A 344 14.15 -4.49 34.68
CA ALA A 344 13.43 -5.05 33.55
C ALA A 344 14.05 -4.66 32.21
N LEU A 345 13.74 -5.43 31.17
CA LEU A 345 13.98 -5.09 29.78
C LEU A 345 12.63 -5.03 29.07
N LEU A 346 12.27 -3.86 28.54
CA LEU A 346 10.98 -3.61 27.90
C LEU A 346 11.11 -3.73 26.39
N SER A 347 10.11 -4.34 25.75
CA SER A 347 10.04 -4.50 24.29
C SER A 347 8.74 -3.91 23.72
N PRO A 348 8.68 -3.53 22.44
CA PRO A 348 7.47 -2.98 21.86
C PRO A 348 6.36 -4.04 21.79
N PRO A 349 5.08 -3.68 21.95
CA PRO A 349 4.58 -2.37 22.35
C PRO A 349 4.42 -2.27 23.88
N GLU A 350 5.17 -1.36 24.52
CA GLU A 350 5.09 -1.14 25.96
C GLU A 350 5.10 0.35 26.30
N ILE A 351 4.41 0.71 27.39
CA ILE A 351 4.39 2.09 27.91
C ILE A 351 5.17 2.14 29.21
N PHE A 352 5.96 3.19 29.38
CA PHE A 352 6.75 3.47 30.57
C PHE A 352 6.75 4.95 30.93
N GLY A 353 7.19 5.26 32.16
CA GLY A 353 7.19 6.62 32.71
C GLY A 353 5.80 7.10 33.15
N ASP A 354 4.80 6.23 33.10
CA ASP A 354 3.42 6.46 33.48
C ASP A 354 3.23 6.73 34.97
N TRP A 355 3.91 6.00 35.85
CA TRP A 355 3.78 6.18 37.31
C TRP A 355 4.02 7.62 37.80
N ALA A 356 5.19 8.16 37.50
CA ALA A 356 5.60 9.49 37.94
C ALA A 356 4.72 10.58 37.30
N ALA A 357 4.37 10.43 36.02
CA ALA A 357 3.54 11.39 35.30
C ALA A 357 2.12 11.48 35.90
N LEU A 358 1.56 10.35 36.35
CA LEU A 358 0.22 10.30 36.95
C LEU A 358 0.16 10.92 38.34
N ARG A 359 1.10 10.54 39.21
CA ARG A 359 1.11 10.98 40.61
C ARG A 359 1.78 12.34 40.81
N GLY A 360 2.49 12.84 39.80
CA GLY A 360 3.30 14.05 39.93
C GLY A 360 4.47 13.91 40.87
N THR A 361 5.01 12.70 40.99
CA THR A 361 6.17 12.39 41.83
C THR A 361 7.43 12.35 40.98
N ALA A 362 8.61 12.31 41.61
CA ALA A 362 9.85 12.05 40.90
C ALA A 362 9.85 10.67 40.22
N ARG A 363 10.65 10.52 39.17
CA ARG A 363 10.88 9.25 38.47
C ARG A 363 11.43 8.21 39.43
N THR A 364 10.82 7.03 39.46
CA THR A 364 11.19 5.92 40.35
C THR A 364 12.38 5.10 39.83
N ALA A 365 12.66 5.17 38.53
CA ALA A 365 13.71 4.41 37.86
C ALA A 365 14.24 5.19 36.65
N THR A 366 15.45 4.84 36.23
CA THR A 366 16.07 5.26 34.97
C THR A 366 15.66 4.29 33.85
N VAL A 367 15.40 4.81 32.67
CA VAL A 367 15.09 4.02 31.47
C VAL A 367 16.09 4.38 30.38
N THR A 368 16.90 3.41 29.97
CA THR A 368 18.02 3.60 29.04
C THR A 368 17.82 2.77 27.78
N ALA A 369 18.01 3.36 26.61
CA ALA A 369 17.93 2.64 25.35
C ALA A 369 19.06 1.60 25.22
N VAL A 370 18.70 0.37 24.85
CA VAL A 370 19.65 -0.73 24.62
C VAL A 370 19.98 -0.86 23.13
N THR A 371 18.99 -0.60 22.28
CA THR A 371 19.12 -0.55 20.82
C THR A 371 18.66 0.83 20.32
N PRO A 372 18.78 1.19 19.02
CA PRO A 372 18.11 2.38 18.51
C PRO A 372 16.60 2.25 18.72
N VAL A 373 16.01 3.21 19.44
CA VAL A 373 14.59 3.17 19.82
C VAL A 373 13.80 4.28 19.16
N GLU A 374 12.57 3.95 18.77
CA GLU A 374 11.55 4.89 18.34
C GLU A 374 10.44 4.90 19.38
N LEU A 375 10.13 6.09 19.89
CA LEU A 375 9.18 6.33 20.97
C LEU A 375 8.09 7.30 20.50
N LEU A 376 6.94 7.20 21.14
CA LEU A 376 5.94 8.27 21.14
C LEU A 376 5.83 8.84 22.55
N ARG A 377 6.06 10.14 22.69
CA ARG A 377 6.00 10.89 23.94
C ARG A 377 4.65 11.60 24.06
N LEU A 378 3.96 11.42 25.18
CA LEU A 378 2.79 12.21 25.56
C LEU A 378 3.11 13.04 26.80
N SER A 379 2.79 14.33 26.77
CA SER A 379 3.05 15.22 27.90
C SER A 379 2.15 14.90 29.09
N ARG A 380 2.60 15.21 30.31
CA ARG A 380 1.75 15.10 31.50
C ARG A 380 0.51 15.98 31.44
N ALA A 381 0.61 17.17 30.82
CA ALA A 381 -0.53 18.06 30.68
C ALA A 381 -1.64 17.40 29.85
N ASP A 382 -1.27 16.79 28.71
CA ASP A 382 -2.20 16.05 27.85
C ASP A 382 -2.78 14.82 28.55
N LEU A 383 -1.93 14.07 29.26
CA LEU A 383 -2.38 12.91 30.04
C LEU A 383 -3.31 13.32 31.18
N ARG A 384 -3.06 14.45 31.84
CA ARG A 384 -3.91 14.93 32.93
C ARG A 384 -5.28 15.36 32.42
N GLU A 385 -5.32 16.11 31.32
CA GLU A 385 -6.58 16.51 30.67
C GLU A 385 -7.42 15.28 30.30
N LEU A 386 -6.78 14.23 29.77
CA LEU A 386 -7.42 12.95 29.48
C LEU A 386 -8.10 12.36 30.71
N LEU A 387 -7.35 12.23 31.79
CA LEU A 387 -7.79 11.53 33.01
C LEU A 387 -8.79 12.34 33.81
N GLU A 388 -8.82 13.67 33.65
CA GLU A 388 -9.86 14.53 34.20
C GLU A 388 -11.18 14.36 33.43
N ARG A 389 -11.13 14.17 32.12
CA ARG A 389 -12.32 13.87 31.30
C ARG A 389 -12.82 12.44 31.47
N ASN A 390 -11.97 11.53 31.91
CA ASN A 390 -12.28 10.10 32.06
C ASN A 390 -11.98 9.56 33.47
N PRO A 391 -12.81 9.89 34.47
CA PRO A 391 -12.63 9.39 35.83
C PRO A 391 -12.54 7.86 35.95
N PRO A 392 -13.34 7.04 35.21
CA PRO A 392 -13.21 5.58 35.27
C PRO A 392 -11.84 5.08 34.82
N VAL A 393 -11.26 5.69 33.78
CA VAL A 393 -9.94 5.33 33.26
C VAL A 393 -8.84 5.72 34.23
N ARG A 394 -8.97 6.88 34.89
CA ARG A 394 -8.10 7.28 36.00
C ARG A 394 -8.08 6.24 37.11
N SER A 395 -9.24 5.80 37.57
CA SER A 395 -9.33 4.81 38.67
C SER A 395 -8.71 3.47 38.29
N ALA A 396 -9.05 2.93 37.11
CA ALA A 396 -8.50 1.66 36.62
C ALA A 396 -6.97 1.73 36.48
N LEU A 397 -6.47 2.88 36.06
CA LEU A 397 -5.05 3.13 35.91
C LEU A 397 -4.32 3.21 37.25
N GLU A 398 -4.87 3.93 38.23
CA GLU A 398 -4.29 4.04 39.57
C GLU A 398 -4.14 2.65 40.24
N GLU A 399 -5.11 1.76 40.01
CA GLU A 399 -5.12 0.39 40.54
C GLU A 399 -4.02 -0.48 39.92
N VAL A 400 -3.94 -0.53 38.58
CA VAL A 400 -2.90 -1.31 37.86
C VAL A 400 -1.51 -0.83 38.21
N GLN A 401 -1.36 0.48 38.34
CA GLN A 401 -0.11 1.10 38.71
C GLN A 401 0.33 0.72 40.10
N LEU A 402 -0.61 0.70 41.06
CA LEU A 402 -0.32 0.31 42.42
C LEU A 402 0.21 -1.14 42.47
N GLN A 403 -0.38 -2.04 41.68
CA GLN A 403 0.09 -3.43 41.56
C GLN A 403 1.52 -3.49 40.99
N ARG A 404 1.83 -2.75 39.92
CA ARG A 404 3.19 -2.69 39.34
C ARG A 404 4.21 -2.10 40.31
N PHE A 405 3.83 -1.09 41.08
CA PHE A 405 4.68 -0.51 42.10
C PHE A 405 4.98 -1.51 43.22
N VAL A 406 3.97 -2.22 43.73
CA VAL A 406 4.15 -3.26 44.73
C VAL A 406 5.08 -4.35 44.20
N ALA A 407 4.86 -4.86 42.98
CA ALA A 407 5.73 -5.86 42.37
C ALA A 407 7.18 -5.37 42.21
N THR A 408 7.36 -4.09 41.85
CA THR A 408 8.69 -3.47 41.77
C THR A 408 9.32 -3.31 43.15
N ALA A 409 8.56 -2.90 44.16
CA ALA A 409 9.03 -2.75 45.54
C ALA A 409 9.40 -4.11 46.17
N GLU A 410 8.66 -5.17 45.86
CA GLU A 410 8.97 -6.55 46.28
C GLU A 410 10.23 -7.09 45.59
N ALA A 411 10.37 -6.88 44.28
CA ALA A 411 11.59 -7.21 43.54
C ALA A 411 12.82 -6.47 44.09
N LEU A 412 12.60 -5.29 44.68
CA LEU A 412 13.60 -4.49 45.36
C LEU A 412 13.78 -4.86 46.85
N GLY A 413 12.82 -5.53 47.49
CA GLY A 413 12.84 -5.86 48.92
C GLY A 413 13.36 -7.27 49.24
N GLY A 414 13.40 -8.16 48.24
CA GLY A 414 13.80 -9.57 48.39
C GLY A 414 15.29 -9.86 48.17
N GLY A 415 16.18 -8.87 48.31
CA GLY A 415 17.63 -9.00 48.11
C GLY A 415 18.45 -8.87 49.38
#